data_AF-A0A554JCA8-F1
#
_entry.id   AF-A0A554JCA8-F1
#
_cell.length_a   1.000
_cell.length_b   1.000
_cell.length_c   1.000
_cell.angle_alpha   90.00
_cell.angle_beta   90.00
_cell.angle_gamma   90.00
#
_symmetry.space_group_name_H-M   'P 1'
#
loop_
_entity.id
_entity.type
_entity.pdbx_description
1 polymer ?
#
loop_
_entity_poly.entity_id
_entity_poly.type
_entity_poly.pdbx_seq_one_letter_code
_entity_poly.pdbx_strand_id
1 'polypeptide(L)'
;MSKFKDIIQSKAFVIGGSIFLLFLLVVSFGQFRNRHSIQKEIDSLTKQADQIQKNNEEVKNFIAYLKTDSYKEQAARQQLNLKKEGETVYSFSALSPQTEVVNQEEVIKQENAKKSNLNKWVTYFLRGGNP
;
A
#
# COMPACT_ATOMS: atom_id res chain seq x y z
N MET A 1 -47.21 46.56 -42.11
CA MET A 1 -46.02 45.75 -41.75
C MET A 1 -44.67 46.46 -41.92
N SER A 2 -44.54 47.58 -42.68
CA SER A 2 -43.22 48.22 -42.88
C SER A 2 -42.65 48.91 -41.63
N LYS A 3 -43.51 49.54 -40.81
CA LYS A 3 -43.07 50.34 -39.66
C LYS A 3 -42.26 49.55 -38.61
N PHE A 4 -42.53 48.25 -38.48
CA PHE A 4 -41.74 47.37 -37.60
C PHE A 4 -40.32 47.14 -38.13
N LYS A 5 -40.15 47.04 -39.46
CA LYS A 5 -38.85 46.88 -40.10
C LYS A 5 -38.00 48.14 -39.95
N ASP A 6 -38.62 49.31 -40.03
CA ASP A 6 -37.94 50.61 -39.91
C ASP A 6 -37.46 50.87 -38.46
N ILE A 7 -38.23 50.42 -37.47
CA ILE A 7 -37.82 50.49 -36.05
C ILE A 7 -36.64 49.54 -35.78
N ILE A 8 -36.65 48.33 -36.36
CA ILE A 8 -35.58 47.34 -36.19
C ILE A 8 -34.30 47.74 -36.95
N GLN A 9 -34.42 48.44 -38.07
CA GLN A 9 -33.28 48.92 -38.87
C GLN A 9 -32.70 50.26 -38.38
N SER A 10 -33.31 50.89 -37.38
CA SER A 10 -32.75 52.08 -36.75
C SER A 10 -31.45 51.75 -36.03
N LYS A 11 -30.40 52.54 -36.29
CA LYS A 11 -29.09 52.38 -35.63
C LYS A 11 -29.21 52.38 -34.10
N ALA A 12 -30.14 53.15 -33.55
CA ALA A 12 -30.40 53.22 -32.12
C ALA A 12 -30.98 51.90 -31.55
N PHE A 13 -31.86 51.22 -32.30
CA PHE A 13 -32.41 49.93 -31.89
C PHE A 13 -31.36 48.82 -31.95
N VAL A 14 -30.51 48.81 -32.98
CA VAL A 14 -29.39 47.87 -33.11
C VAL A 14 -28.37 48.06 -31.99
N ILE A 15 -28.02 49.30 -31.66
CA ILE A 15 -27.09 49.62 -30.57
C ILE A 15 -27.70 49.23 -29.21
N GLY A 16 -28.94 49.62 -28.94
CA GLY A 16 -29.63 49.27 -27.70
C GLY A 16 -29.80 47.75 -27.53
N GLY A 17 -30.20 47.05 -28.60
CA GLY A 17 -30.30 45.60 -28.62
C GLY A 17 -28.96 44.91 -28.42
N SER A 18 -27.88 45.43 -29.03
CA SER A 18 -26.52 44.90 -28.85
C SER A 18 -26.02 45.08 -27.42
N ILE A 19 -26.30 46.21 -26.78
CA ILE A 19 -25.94 46.48 -25.38
C ILE A 19 -26.74 45.55 -24.46
N PHE A 20 -28.04 45.36 -24.72
CA PHE A 20 -28.87 44.44 -23.98
C PHE A 20 -28.41 42.99 -24.11
N LEU A 21 -28.01 42.57 -25.32
CA LEU A 21 -27.45 41.24 -25.57
C LEU A 21 -26.12 41.04 -24.82
N LEU A 22 -25.23 42.03 -24.85
CA LEU A 22 -23.98 42.03 -24.09
C LEU A 22 -24.23 41.97 -22.58
N PHE A 23 -25.21 42.71 -22.07
CA PHE A 23 -25.60 42.67 -20.67
C PHE A 23 -26.08 41.27 -20.25
N LEU A 24 -26.93 40.63 -21.06
CA LEU A 24 -27.37 39.25 -20.80
C LEU A 24 -26.20 38.26 -20.81
N LEU A 25 -25.27 38.39 -21.75
CA LEU A 25 -24.06 37.56 -21.80
C LEU A 25 -23.21 37.71 -20.53
N VAL A 26 -22.98 38.94 -20.07
CA VAL A 26 -22.21 39.20 -18.84
C VAL A 26 -22.90 38.61 -17.60
N VAL A 27 -24.23 38.77 -17.47
CA VAL A 27 -25.00 38.22 -16.35
C VAL A 27 -25.00 36.69 -16.36
N SER A 28 -25.12 36.04 -17.53
CA SER A 28 -25.09 34.58 -17.66
C SER A 28 -23.72 33.97 -17.30
N PHE A 29 -22.61 34.68 -17.59
CA PHE A 29 -21.28 34.18 -17.26
C PHE A 29 -20.99 34.10 -15.75
N GLY A 30 -21.68 34.91 -14.92
CA GLY A 30 -21.50 34.89 -13.47
C GLY A 30 -22.02 33.61 -12.78
N GLN A 31 -23.02 32.94 -13.36
CA GLN A 31 -23.71 31.79 -12.76
C GLN A 31 -22.95 30.46 -12.94
N PHE A 32 -22.06 30.37 -13.93
CA PHE A 32 -21.43 29.09 -14.30
C PHE A 32 -20.27 28.69 -13.37
N ARG A 33 -19.60 29.66 -12.74
CA ARG A 33 -18.46 29.39 -11.84
C ARG A 33 -18.89 28.77 -10.50
N ASN A 34 -20.00 29.20 -9.92
CA ASN A 34 -20.45 28.70 -8.62
C ASN A 34 -21.04 27.28 -8.67
N ARG A 35 -21.72 26.92 -9.76
CA ARG A 35 -22.27 25.55 -9.89
C ARG A 35 -21.19 24.47 -9.90
N HIS A 36 -20.02 24.79 -10.48
CA HIS A 36 -18.96 23.80 -10.65
C HIS A 36 -18.18 23.55 -9.36
N SER A 37 -18.00 24.56 -8.49
CA SER A 37 -17.38 24.37 -7.18
C SER A 37 -18.28 23.57 -6.24
N ILE A 38 -19.59 23.88 -6.22
CA ILE A 38 -20.56 23.18 -5.39
C ILE A 38 -20.66 21.71 -5.80
N GLN A 39 -20.75 21.41 -7.10
CA GLN A 39 -20.80 20.02 -7.55
C GLN A 39 -19.53 19.25 -7.20
N LYS A 40 -18.35 19.86 -7.34
CA LYS A 40 -17.08 19.25 -6.93
C LYS A 40 -17.02 18.94 -5.44
N GLU A 41 -17.56 19.85 -4.62
CA GLU A 41 -17.60 19.66 -3.16
C GLU A 41 -18.56 18.53 -2.78
N ILE A 42 -19.73 18.46 -3.42
CA ILE A 42 -20.66 17.33 -3.28
C ILE A 42 -19.97 16.01 -3.68
N ASP A 43 -19.36 15.95 -4.85
CA ASP A 43 -18.70 14.74 -5.34
C ASP A 43 -17.54 14.31 -4.41
N SER A 44 -16.80 15.28 -3.87
CA SER A 44 -15.75 15.06 -2.87
C SER A 44 -16.32 14.47 -1.57
N LEU A 45 -17.38 15.07 -1.03
CA LEU A 45 -18.01 14.61 0.20
C LEU A 45 -18.63 13.23 0.05
N THR A 46 -19.28 12.94 -1.09
CA THR A 46 -19.81 11.61 -1.40
C THR A 46 -18.70 10.57 -1.44
N LYS A 47 -17.58 10.84 -2.12
CA LYS A 47 -16.43 9.91 -2.15
C LYS A 47 -15.86 9.66 -0.76
N GLN A 48 -15.78 10.68 0.09
CA GLN A 48 -15.32 10.53 1.47
C GLN A 48 -16.28 9.67 2.29
N ALA A 49 -17.59 9.87 2.15
CA ALA A 49 -18.59 9.05 2.82
C ALA A 49 -18.50 7.58 2.40
N ASP A 50 -18.40 7.30 1.10
CA ASP A 50 -18.25 5.94 0.57
C ASP A 50 -16.97 5.26 1.09
N GLN A 51 -15.86 6.00 1.17
CA GLN A 51 -14.61 5.46 1.70
C GLN A 51 -14.72 5.13 3.19
N ILE A 52 -15.34 6.01 3.98
CA ILE A 52 -15.57 5.77 5.41
C ILE A 52 -16.47 4.54 5.62
N GLN A 53 -17.52 4.39 4.81
CA GLN A 53 -18.40 3.22 4.89
C GLN A 53 -17.64 1.93 4.60
N LYS A 54 -16.85 1.88 3.52
CA LYS A 54 -16.01 0.71 3.20
C LYS A 54 -15.05 0.37 4.33
N ASN A 55 -14.34 1.37 4.86
CA ASN A 55 -13.41 1.17 5.97
C ASN A 55 -14.14 0.61 7.21
N ASN A 56 -15.35 1.09 7.49
CA ASN A 56 -16.15 0.59 8.61
C ASN A 56 -16.53 -0.89 8.41
N GLU A 57 -16.98 -1.26 7.21
CA GLU A 57 -17.29 -2.65 6.86
C GLU A 57 -16.06 -3.56 6.98
N GLU A 58 -14.90 -3.13 6.50
CA GLU A 58 -13.63 -3.86 6.63
C GLU A 58 -13.24 -4.08 8.10
N VAL A 59 -13.30 -3.03 8.92
CA VAL A 59 -13.01 -3.12 10.36
C VAL A 59 -13.99 -4.06 11.06
N LYS A 60 -15.28 -4.00 10.71
CA LYS A 60 -16.29 -4.89 11.27
C LYS A 60 -16.03 -6.35 10.89
N ASN A 61 -15.65 -6.61 9.65
CA ASN A 61 -15.30 -7.94 9.17
C ASN A 61 -14.04 -8.47 9.88
N PHE A 62 -13.04 -7.62 10.09
CA PHE A 62 -11.84 -7.98 10.84
C PHE A 62 -12.17 -8.32 12.30
N ILE A 63 -12.99 -7.51 12.97
CA ILE A 63 -13.47 -7.82 14.33
C ILE A 63 -14.23 -9.14 14.35
N ALA A 64 -15.07 -9.41 13.35
CA ALA A 64 -15.77 -10.68 13.24
C ALA A 64 -14.81 -11.86 13.10
N TYR A 65 -13.77 -11.73 12.25
CA TYR A 65 -12.70 -12.70 12.11
C TYR A 65 -11.96 -12.96 13.43
N LEU A 66 -11.59 -11.92 14.17
CA LEU A 66 -10.92 -12.06 15.48
C LEU A 66 -11.78 -12.80 16.52
N LYS A 67 -13.11 -12.76 16.38
CA LYS A 67 -14.04 -13.48 17.26
C LYS A 67 -14.22 -14.96 16.89
N THR A 68 -13.79 -15.37 15.70
CA THR A 68 -13.91 -16.76 15.24
C THR A 68 -13.05 -17.71 16.08
N ASP A 69 -13.51 -18.95 16.23
CA ASP A 69 -12.74 -19.97 16.94
C ASP A 69 -11.48 -20.37 16.17
N SER A 70 -11.44 -20.19 14.85
CA SER A 70 -10.22 -20.38 14.05
C SER A 70 -9.12 -19.40 14.43
N TYR A 71 -9.45 -18.13 14.68
CA TYR A 71 -8.46 -17.16 15.15
C TYR A 71 -7.99 -17.49 16.57
N LYS A 72 -8.91 -17.89 17.47
CA LYS A 72 -8.53 -18.34 18.83
C LYS A 72 -7.60 -19.55 18.79
N GLU A 73 -7.87 -20.53 17.93
CA GLU A 73 -7.02 -21.71 17.76
C GLU A 73 -5.64 -21.32 17.21
N GLN A 74 -5.58 -20.46 16.19
CA GLN A 74 -4.32 -19.96 15.65
C GLN A 74 -3.52 -19.18 16.70
N ALA A 75 -4.18 -18.30 17.47
CA ALA A 75 -3.56 -17.54 18.54
C ALA A 75 -3.06 -18.46 19.67
N ALA A 76 -3.80 -19.49 20.06
CA ALA A 76 -3.38 -20.47 21.05
C ALA A 76 -2.16 -21.28 20.59
N ARG A 77 -2.15 -21.71 19.31
CA ARG A 77 -0.99 -22.38 18.69
C ARG A 77 0.25 -21.48 18.71
N GLN A 78 0.10 -20.20 18.37
CA GLN A 78 1.22 -19.27 18.28
C GLN A 78 1.73 -18.79 19.65
N GLN A 79 0.84 -18.42 20.56
CA GLN A 79 1.24 -17.80 21.84
C GLN A 79 1.55 -18.82 22.92
N LEU A 80 0.86 -19.96 22.92
CA LEU A 80 0.94 -20.93 24.00
C LEU A 80 1.63 -22.23 23.55
N ASN A 81 2.05 -22.33 22.28
CA ASN A 81 2.47 -23.59 21.65
C ASN A 81 1.48 -24.74 21.92
N LEU A 82 0.21 -24.40 22.19
CA LEU A 82 -0.84 -25.35 22.55
C LEU A 82 -1.34 -26.05 21.30
N LYS A 83 -1.60 -27.34 21.44
CA LYS A 83 -1.95 -28.27 20.36
C LYS A 83 -3.31 -28.86 20.67
N LYS A 84 -4.06 -29.26 19.65
CA LYS A 84 -5.31 -30.00 19.88
C LYS A 84 -5.00 -31.35 20.54
N GLU A 85 -5.92 -31.84 21.38
CA GLU A 85 -5.82 -33.19 21.92
C GLU A 85 -5.79 -34.20 20.77
N GLY A 86 -4.68 -34.95 20.65
CA GLY A 86 -4.45 -35.94 19.58
C GLY A 86 -3.43 -35.55 18.49
N GLU A 87 -2.81 -34.36 18.53
CA GLU A 87 -1.83 -33.92 17.52
C GLU A 87 -0.39 -34.37 17.88
N THR A 88 0.20 -35.27 17.09
CA THR A 88 1.60 -35.72 17.25
C THR A 88 2.55 -34.68 16.65
N VAL A 89 3.44 -34.10 17.47
CA VAL A 89 4.43 -33.14 17.00
C VAL A 89 5.81 -33.74 16.96
N TYR A 90 6.37 -33.76 15.76
CA TYR A 90 7.75 -34.13 15.52
C TYR A 90 8.64 -32.89 15.76
N SER A 91 9.23 -32.79 16.95
CA SER A 91 10.37 -31.88 17.12
C SER A 91 11.59 -32.55 16.51
N PHE A 92 11.98 -32.13 15.31
CA PHE A 92 13.31 -32.43 14.82
C PHE A 92 14.29 -31.60 15.66
N SER A 93 14.82 -32.18 16.74
CA SER A 93 16.10 -31.69 17.25
C SER A 93 17.07 -31.87 16.10
N ALA A 94 17.40 -30.76 15.44
CA ALA A 94 18.59 -30.71 14.62
C ALA A 94 19.68 -31.41 15.43
N LEU A 95 20.30 -32.45 14.87
CA LEU A 95 21.28 -33.26 15.56
C LEU A 95 22.18 -32.32 16.34
N SER A 96 21.98 -32.27 17.66
CA SER A 96 22.93 -31.59 18.51
C SER A 96 24.20 -32.37 18.26
N PRO A 97 25.28 -31.75 17.76
CA PRO A 97 26.59 -32.31 18.02
C PRO A 97 26.60 -32.54 19.53
N GLN A 98 26.98 -33.73 19.97
CA GLN A 98 27.23 -33.94 21.39
C GLN A 98 28.07 -32.75 21.87
N THR A 99 27.61 -32.06 22.89
CA THR A 99 28.48 -31.18 23.67
C THR A 99 29.45 -32.08 24.41
N GLU A 100 30.41 -32.65 23.67
CA GLU A 100 31.67 -33.07 24.23
C GLU A 100 32.29 -31.80 24.81
N VAL A 101 32.71 -31.88 26.06
CA VAL A 101 33.36 -30.79 26.77
C VAL A 101 34.65 -30.47 25.99
N VAL A 102 34.59 -29.43 25.16
CA VAL A 102 35.69 -29.03 24.28
C VAL A 102 36.85 -28.55 25.15
N ASN A 103 37.90 -29.38 25.26
CA ASN A 103 39.16 -28.98 25.84
C ASN A 103 39.79 -27.91 24.93
N GLN A 104 40.04 -26.71 25.46
CA GLN A 104 40.48 -25.53 24.68
C GLN A 104 41.80 -25.76 23.93
N GLU A 105 42.59 -26.76 24.33
CA GLU A 105 43.83 -27.16 23.67
C GLU A 105 43.60 -27.82 22.29
N GLU A 106 42.47 -28.46 22.06
CA GLU A 106 42.14 -29.07 20.76
C GLU A 106 41.63 -28.05 19.74
N VAL A 107 40.93 -27.01 20.19
CA VAL A 107 40.45 -25.92 19.32
C VAL A 107 41.62 -25.16 18.71
N ILE A 108 42.67 -24.91 19.49
CA ILE A 108 43.88 -24.22 19.02
C ILE A 108 44.66 -25.08 18.01
N LYS A 109 44.68 -26.41 18.18
CA LYS A 109 45.29 -27.33 17.20
C LYS A 109 44.48 -27.42 15.91
N GLN A 110 43.14 -27.45 15.99
CA GLN A 110 42.27 -27.48 14.81
C GLN A 110 42.32 -26.16 14.04
N GLU A 111 42.43 -25.01 14.71
CA GLU A 111 42.60 -23.71 14.05
C GLU A 111 43.97 -23.61 13.33
N ASN A 112 45.04 -24.09 13.97
CA ASN A 112 46.37 -24.16 13.34
C ASN A 112 46.42 -25.15 12.16
N ALA A 113 45.70 -26.27 12.24
CA ALA A 113 45.56 -27.22 11.13
C ALA A 113 44.75 -26.62 9.95
N LYS A 114 43.73 -25.81 10.24
CA LYS A 114 42.99 -25.05 9.21
C LYS A 114 43.87 -24.02 8.51
N LYS A 115 44.73 -23.29 9.25
CA LYS A 115 45.74 -22.39 8.67
C LYS A 115 46.71 -23.15 7.75
N SER A 116 47.15 -24.35 8.14
CA SER A 116 48.01 -25.21 7.31
C SER A 116 47.33 -25.59 5.98
N ASN A 117 46.05 -25.97 6.03
CA ASN A 117 45.32 -26.28 4.81
C ASN A 117 45.12 -25.04 3.94
N LEU A 118 44.70 -23.89 4.49
CA LEU A 118 44.56 -22.63 3.72
C LEU A 118 45.87 -22.21 3.04
N ASN A 119 47.02 -22.41 3.69
CA ASN A 119 48.33 -22.18 3.07
C ASN A 119 48.58 -23.11 1.87
N LYS A 120 48.10 -24.36 1.90
CA LYS A 120 48.16 -25.27 0.73
C LYS A 120 47.30 -24.75 -0.42
N TRP A 121 46.10 -24.23 -0.13
CA TRP A 121 45.24 -23.61 -1.15
C TRP A 121 45.95 -22.41 -1.78
N VAL A 122 46.48 -21.49 -0.98
CA VAL A 122 47.21 -20.32 -1.50
C VAL A 122 48.41 -20.72 -2.35
N THR A 123 49.16 -21.74 -1.93
CA THR A 123 50.31 -22.24 -2.69
C THR A 123 49.88 -22.85 -4.02
N TYR A 124 48.82 -23.66 -4.05
CA TYR A 124 48.30 -24.28 -5.27
C TYR A 124 47.79 -23.26 -6.30
N PHE A 125 47.10 -22.21 -5.83
CA PHE A 125 46.47 -21.23 -6.72
C PHE A 125 47.40 -20.09 -7.16
N LEU A 126 48.38 -19.70 -6.35
CA LEU A 126 49.29 -18.58 -6.67
C LEU A 126 50.63 -19.02 -7.28
N ARG A 127 51.04 -20.27 -7.05
CA ARG A 127 52.28 -20.84 -7.59
C ARG A 127 51.90 -22.00 -8.48
N GLY A 128 51.47 -21.65 -9.71
CA GLY A 128 50.87 -22.52 -10.71
C GLY A 128 51.29 -23.99 -10.62
N GLY A 129 50.29 -24.85 -10.42
CA GLY A 129 50.46 -26.25 -10.07
C GLY A 129 51.29 -27.06 -11.06
N ASN A 130 52.14 -27.90 -10.50
CA ASN A 130 52.45 -29.24 -10.99
C ASN A 130 52.79 -30.10 -9.75
N PRO A 131 52.38 -31.38 -9.70
CA PRO A 131 52.20 -32.14 -8.46
C PRO A 131 53.49 -32.38 -7.67
#